data_AF-A0A0P1IU85-F1
#
_entry.id   AF-A0A0P1IU85-F1
#
_cell.length_a   1.000
_cell.length_b   1.000
_cell.length_c   1.000
_cell.angle_alpha   90.00
_cell.angle_beta   90.00
_cell.angle_gamma   90.00
#
_symmetry.space_group_name_H-M   'P 1'
#
loop_
_entity.id
_entity.type
_entity.pdbx_description
1 polymer ?
#
loop_
_entity_poly.entity_id
_entity_poly.type
_entity_poly.pdbx_seq_one_letter_code
_entity_poly.pdbx_strand_id
1 'polypeptide(L)'
;MVNGFNSFALSVVRGLQSLALVCLVAAALAMGLWTSLSAFGVWPWLVADISLGDTALTNAGLYIQIGLTAVTIGLCVFLPANARIMKLEQSHRKFSVDMEDIVRAYQISHQSDRKGIFALSKEFDSVRERLLHLREHPDLGDLEPEILDIAAQMSFQSRDLAQIYSKEKVDRAYQFLTHRQEEADKMADRLAAARQTCDELRRWLEDVEAEERIAAQQITRLESDLMELLPSIGYELDGDPNVVKLETMKSSDNGKDADKNRPKRLS
;
A
#
# COMPACT_ATOMS: atom_id res chain seq x y z
N MET A 1 10.29 15.02 -0.90
CA MET A 1 11.01 16.30 -1.08
C MET A 1 10.44 17.45 -0.23
N VAL A 2 9.12 17.48 0.06
CA VAL A 2 8.46 18.54 0.87
C VAL A 2 8.88 18.56 2.36
N ASN A 3 9.16 17.40 2.98
CA ASN A 3 9.52 17.34 4.41
C ASN A 3 10.90 17.95 4.73
N GLY A 4 11.84 17.95 3.77
CA GLY A 4 13.17 18.52 3.97
C GLY A 4 13.13 20.05 4.10
N PHE A 5 12.31 20.71 3.28
CA PHE A 5 12.19 22.16 3.25
C PHE A 5 11.58 22.72 4.55
N ASN A 6 10.56 22.06 5.10
CA ASN A 6 9.96 22.44 6.39
C ASN A 6 10.94 22.25 7.56
N SER A 7 11.74 21.18 7.57
CA SER A 7 12.73 20.95 8.63
C SER A 7 13.86 21.98 8.62
N PHE A 8 14.27 22.43 7.45
CA PHE A 8 15.28 23.48 7.28
C PHE A 8 14.74 24.84 7.74
N ALA A 9 13.53 25.22 7.32
CA ALA A 9 12.88 26.46 7.74
C ALA A 9 12.70 26.54 9.27
N LEU A 10 12.28 25.45 9.92
CA LEU A 10 12.17 25.37 11.38
C LEU A 10 13.51 25.51 12.09
N SER A 11 14.58 24.97 11.52
CA SER A 11 15.94 25.06 12.08
C SER A 11 16.48 26.49 12.01
N VAL A 12 16.23 27.19 10.89
CA VAL A 12 16.59 28.60 10.70
C VAL A 12 15.83 29.50 11.69
N VAL A 13 14.52 29.29 11.85
CA VAL A 13 13.70 30.08 12.80
C VAL A 13 14.18 29.89 14.24
N ARG A 14 14.52 28.66 14.66
CA ARG A 14 15.08 28.41 16.00
C ARG A 14 16.42 29.08 16.21
N GLY A 15 17.31 29.06 15.21
CA GLY A 15 18.59 29.75 15.26
C GLY A 15 18.43 31.26 15.37
N LEU A 16 17.46 31.84 14.66
CA LEU A 16 17.17 33.26 14.74
C LEU A 16 16.57 33.67 16.11
N GLN A 17 15.70 32.83 16.68
CA GLN A 17 15.13 33.03 18.00
C GLN A 17 16.18 32.98 19.12
N SER A 18 17.12 32.02 19.08
CA SER A 18 18.19 31.94 20.08
C SER A 18 19.13 33.14 19.98
N LEU A 19 19.47 33.58 18.76
CA LEU A 19 20.27 34.79 18.54
C LEU A 19 19.57 36.03 19.11
N ALA A 20 18.27 36.20 18.84
CA ALA A 20 17.49 37.32 19.35
C ALA A 20 17.44 37.34 20.89
N LEU A 21 17.32 36.18 21.54
CA LEU A 21 17.31 36.07 23.00
C LEU A 21 18.68 36.44 23.59
N VAL A 22 19.78 35.98 22.98
CA VAL A 22 21.15 36.34 23.40
C VAL A 22 21.37 37.84 23.27
N CYS A 23 20.95 38.46 22.15
CA CYS A 23 21.01 39.91 21.97
C CYS A 23 20.20 40.66 23.04
N LEU A 24 19.02 40.17 23.39
CA LEU A 24 18.16 40.78 24.39
C LEU A 24 18.76 40.71 25.80
N VAL A 25 19.32 39.56 26.18
CA VAL A 25 20.01 39.39 27.47
C VAL A 25 21.26 40.30 27.54
N ALA A 26 22.02 40.39 26.45
CA ALA A 26 23.17 41.29 26.37
C ALA A 26 22.75 42.76 26.51
N ALA A 27 21.65 43.17 25.87
CA ALA A 27 21.11 44.52 25.99
C ALA A 27 20.63 44.82 27.42
N ALA A 28 19.96 43.87 28.08
CA ALA A 28 19.54 44.00 29.48
C ALA A 28 20.74 44.19 30.43
N LEU A 29 21.81 43.41 30.24
CA LEU A 29 23.03 43.55 31.04
C LEU A 29 23.71 44.90 30.80
N ALA A 30 23.80 45.33 29.54
CA ALA A 30 24.38 46.63 29.19
C ALA A 30 23.59 47.79 29.80
N MET A 31 22.25 47.78 29.70
CA MET A 31 21.40 48.80 30.32
C MET A 31 21.45 48.77 31.85
N GLY A 32 21.47 47.58 32.47
CA GLY A 32 21.59 47.44 33.92
C GLY A 32 22.94 47.97 34.43
N LEU A 33 24.03 47.67 33.73
CA LEU A 33 25.35 48.20 34.04
C LEU A 33 25.40 49.72 33.86
N TRP A 34 24.86 50.24 32.76
CA TRP A 34 24.79 51.69 32.52
C TRP A 34 24.06 52.38 33.67
N THR A 35 22.86 51.90 34.04
CA THR A 35 22.06 52.48 35.13
C THR A 35 22.74 52.34 36.50
N SER A 36 23.46 51.25 36.75
CA SER A 36 24.23 51.07 37.98
C SER A 36 25.43 52.02 38.05
N LEU A 37 26.19 52.17 36.97
CA LEU A 37 27.34 53.08 36.91
C LEU A 37 26.91 54.55 37.03
N SER A 38 25.77 54.92 36.44
CA SER A 38 25.18 56.26 36.63
C SER A 38 24.73 56.49 38.07
N ALA A 39 24.21 55.46 38.75
CA ALA A 39 23.86 55.54 40.18
C ALA A 39 25.08 55.74 41.10
N PHE A 40 26.22 55.12 40.78
CA PHE A 40 27.49 55.35 41.49
C PHE A 40 28.18 56.66 41.11
N GLY A 41 27.60 57.46 40.21
CA GLY A 41 28.16 58.76 39.80
C GLY A 41 29.40 58.67 38.92
N VAL A 42 29.72 57.46 38.42
CA VAL A 42 30.87 57.23 37.54
C VAL A 42 30.56 57.63 36.09
N TRP A 43 29.29 57.57 35.69
CA TRP A 43 28.85 57.86 34.31
C TRP A 43 27.62 58.80 34.29
N PRO A 44 27.45 59.65 33.26
CA PRO A 44 26.35 60.60 33.23
C PRO A 44 25.01 59.88 33.00
N TRP A 45 23.96 60.45 33.58
CA TRP A 45 22.59 60.02 33.32
C TRP A 45 22.14 60.45 31.92
N LEU A 46 21.16 59.74 31.36
CA LEU A 46 20.50 60.18 30.14
C LEU A 46 19.85 61.56 30.37
N VAL A 47 20.15 62.52 29.51
CA VAL A 47 19.52 63.85 29.50
C VAL A 47 18.49 63.85 28.37
N ALA A 48 17.23 64.07 28.73
CA ALA A 48 16.13 64.19 27.78
C ALA A 48 15.23 65.33 28.25
N ASP A 49 15.02 66.31 27.37
CA ASP A 49 14.12 67.43 27.65
C ASP A 49 12.71 67.07 27.20
N ILE A 50 11.88 66.67 28.16
CA ILE A 50 10.48 66.32 27.92
C ILE A 50 9.60 67.27 28.72
N SER A 51 8.69 67.96 28.02
CA SER A 51 7.67 68.81 28.60
C SER A 51 6.30 68.16 28.44
N LEU A 52 5.48 68.19 29.49
CA LEU A 52 4.09 67.78 29.43
C LEU A 52 3.22 69.02 29.67
N GLY A 53 2.55 69.49 28.61
CA GLY A 53 1.89 70.79 28.62
C GLY A 53 2.90 71.93 28.82
N ASP A 54 2.61 72.85 29.75
CA ASP A 54 3.44 74.02 30.07
C ASP A 54 4.48 73.76 31.17
N THR A 55 4.56 72.52 31.69
CA THR A 55 5.52 72.13 32.73
C THR A 55 6.66 71.31 32.14
N ALA A 56 7.89 71.83 32.26
CA ALA A 56 9.09 71.08 31.96
C ALA A 56 9.33 70.03 33.05
N LEU A 57 9.39 68.75 32.66
CA LEU A 57 9.57 67.67 33.61
C LEU A 57 11.06 67.58 33.98
N THR A 58 11.40 68.06 35.17
CA THR A 58 12.78 68.01 35.67
C THR A 58 13.22 66.55 35.83
N ASN A 59 14.41 66.22 35.34
CA ASN A 59 15.00 64.86 35.36
C ASN A 59 14.23 63.80 34.56
N ALA A 60 13.52 64.19 33.49
CA ALA A 60 12.81 63.24 32.62
C ALA A 60 13.69 62.08 32.12
N GLY A 61 14.95 62.37 31.75
CA GLY A 61 15.88 61.34 31.28
C GLY A 61 16.22 60.26 32.31
N LEU A 62 16.25 60.59 33.61
CA LEU A 62 16.47 59.62 34.69
C LEU A 62 15.30 58.63 34.79
N TYR A 63 14.06 59.13 34.76
CA TYR A 63 12.86 58.30 34.82
C TYR A 63 12.74 57.39 33.60
N ILE A 64 13.09 57.89 32.40
CA ILE A 64 13.10 57.09 31.18
C ILE A 64 14.13 55.97 31.28
N GLN A 65 15.36 56.28 31.72
CA GLN A 65 16.42 55.29 31.80
C GLN A 65 16.08 54.17 32.79
N ILE A 66 15.53 54.52 33.97
CA ILE A 66 15.10 53.53 34.97
C ILE A 66 13.92 52.71 34.45
N GLY A 67 12.92 53.36 33.85
CA GLY A 67 11.74 52.68 33.30
C GLY A 67 12.11 51.71 32.17
N LEU A 68 12.96 52.13 31.25
CA LEU A 68 13.44 51.30 30.14
C LEU A 68 14.23 50.09 30.67
N THR A 69 15.14 50.31 31.61
CA THR A 69 15.90 49.23 32.24
C THR A 69 14.99 48.22 32.93
N ALA A 70 13.97 48.69 33.68
CA ALA A 70 13.01 47.83 34.36
C ALA A 70 12.18 46.99 33.37
N VAL A 71 11.73 47.58 32.26
CA VAL A 71 10.99 46.86 31.21
C VAL A 71 11.87 45.81 30.54
N THR A 72 13.12 46.14 30.18
CA THR A 72 14.03 45.19 29.54
C THR A 72 14.36 44.01 30.46
N ILE A 73 14.59 44.26 31.76
CA ILE A 73 14.79 43.21 32.76
C ILE A 73 13.53 42.35 32.92
N GLY A 74 12.35 42.98 32.98
CA GLY A 74 11.07 42.27 33.02
C GLY A 74 10.90 41.31 31.83
N LEU A 75 11.21 41.78 30.62
CA LEU A 75 11.13 40.95 29.41
C LEU A 75 12.08 39.73 29.47
N CYS A 76 13.28 39.90 30.02
CA CYS A 76 14.24 38.81 30.24
C CYS A 76 13.72 37.72 31.19
N VAL A 77 12.88 38.06 32.16
CA VAL A 77 12.31 37.10 33.11
C VAL A 77 11.11 36.36 32.50
N PHE A 78 10.26 37.04 31.73
CA PHE A 78 9.05 36.45 31.15
C PHE A 78 9.31 35.52 29.95
N LEU A 79 10.25 35.87 29.07
CA LEU A 79 10.56 35.09 27.85
C LEU A 79 10.98 33.62 28.10
N PRO A 80 11.96 33.33 28.99
CA PRO A 80 12.39 31.95 29.24
C PRO A 80 11.33 31.13 29.99
N ALA A 81 10.51 31.77 30.83
CA ALA A 81 9.41 31.10 31.53
C ALA A 81 8.35 30.58 30.54
N ASN A 82 7.95 31.40 29.57
CA ASN A 82 6.97 31.00 28.54
C ASN A 82 7.53 29.91 27.61
N ALA A 83 8.82 29.97 27.27
CA ALA A 83 9.47 28.93 26.47
C ALA A 83 9.52 27.57 27.21
N ARG A 84 9.74 27.60 28.52
CA ARG A 84 9.71 26.39 29.36
C ARG A 84 8.31 25.77 29.41
N ILE A 85 7.27 26.59 29.53
CA ILE A 85 5.87 26.14 29.55
C ILE A 85 5.48 25.49 28.21
N MET A 86 5.82 26.11 27.08
CA MET A 86 5.59 25.54 25.75
C MET A 86 6.31 24.20 25.53
N LYS A 87 7.51 24.03 26.11
CA LYS A 87 8.26 22.77 26.05
C LYS A 87 7.59 21.68 26.89
N LEU A 88 6.99 22.04 28.03
CA LEU A 88 6.21 21.11 28.86
C LEU A 88 4.95 20.66 28.14
N GLU A 89 4.22 21.57 27.49
CA GLU A 89 3.03 21.23 26.69
C GLU A 89 3.37 20.33 25.49
N GLN A 90 4.47 20.61 24.77
CA GLN A 90 4.94 19.75 23.69
C GLN A 90 5.45 18.40 24.19
N SER A 91 6.08 18.35 25.37
CA SER A 91 6.50 17.09 25.99
C SER A 91 5.30 16.26 26.43
N HIS A 92 4.23 16.89 26.92
CA HIS A 92 2.98 16.23 27.30
C HIS A 92 2.26 15.66 26.05
N ARG A 93 2.21 16.43 24.95
CA ARG A 93 1.64 15.98 23.67
C ARG A 93 2.49 14.92 22.96
N LYS A 94 3.80 14.86 23.23
CA LYS A 94 4.70 13.85 22.65
C LYS A 94 4.72 12.55 23.46
N PHE A 95 4.10 12.53 24.64
CA PHE A 95 3.98 11.34 25.47
C PHE A 95 2.75 10.49 25.14
N SER A 96 1.79 11.00 24.36
CA SER A 96 0.80 10.14 23.70
C SER A 96 1.57 9.25 22.72
N VAL A 97 1.71 7.97 23.06
CA VAL A 97 2.38 7.00 22.22
C VAL A 97 1.68 7.02 20.86
N ASP A 98 2.40 7.42 19.82
CA ASP A 98 1.83 7.50 18.48
C ASP A 98 1.46 6.09 18.02
N MET A 99 0.23 5.89 17.56
CA MET A 99 -0.29 4.57 17.21
C MET A 99 0.59 3.90 16.14
N GLU A 100 1.26 4.71 15.30
CA GLU A 100 2.22 4.25 14.31
C GLU A 100 3.49 3.62 14.90
N ASP A 101 3.98 4.12 16.05
CA ASP A 101 5.14 3.55 16.73
C ASP A 101 4.77 2.26 17.48
N ILE A 102 3.56 2.16 18.05
CA ILE A 102 3.03 0.92 18.63
C ILE A 102 2.84 -0.14 17.54
N VAL A 103 2.21 0.22 16.43
CA VAL A 103 1.97 -0.68 15.30
C VAL A 103 3.30 -1.16 14.71
N ARG A 104 4.30 -0.29 14.61
CA ARG A 104 5.64 -0.68 14.13
C ARG A 104 6.35 -1.60 15.11
N ALA A 105 6.36 -1.29 16.41
CA ALA A 105 6.93 -2.15 17.44
C ALA A 105 6.22 -3.52 17.51
N TYR A 106 4.90 -3.51 17.34
CA TYR A 106 4.06 -4.70 17.22
C TYR A 106 4.41 -5.52 15.98
N GLN A 107 4.52 -4.91 14.81
CA GLN A 107 4.91 -5.61 13.58
C GLN A 107 6.31 -6.25 13.69
N ILE A 108 7.27 -5.53 14.29
CA ILE A 108 8.64 -6.03 14.48
C ILE A 108 8.69 -7.21 15.44
N SER A 109 7.93 -7.18 16.54
CA SER A 109 7.83 -8.31 17.46
C SER A 109 7.09 -9.51 16.85
N HIS A 110 6.12 -9.26 15.97
CA HIS A 110 5.30 -10.30 15.32
C HIS A 110 5.96 -11.00 14.14
N GLN A 111 6.86 -10.34 13.41
CA GLN A 111 7.64 -11.00 12.37
C GLN A 111 8.58 -12.08 12.93
N SER A 112 8.93 -11.99 14.22
CA SER A 112 9.82 -12.95 14.90
C SER A 112 9.08 -14.17 15.47
N ASP A 113 7.76 -14.15 15.65
CA ASP A 113 7.01 -15.26 16.25
C ASP A 113 5.94 -15.85 15.32
N ARG A 114 6.38 -16.72 14.39
CA ARG A 114 5.50 -17.46 13.46
C ARG A 114 4.81 -18.68 14.07
N LYS A 115 4.95 -18.98 15.36
CA LYS A 115 4.37 -20.18 15.99
C LYS A 115 3.23 -19.90 16.98
N GLY A 116 3.06 -18.65 17.41
CA GLY A 116 2.16 -18.26 18.51
C GLY A 116 0.85 -17.57 18.13
N ILE A 117 0.28 -17.76 16.93
CA ILE A 117 -0.91 -17.03 16.42
C ILE A 117 -2.14 -17.09 17.37
N PHE A 118 -2.19 -18.03 18.33
CA PHE A 118 -3.29 -18.18 19.28
C PHE A 118 -2.94 -17.93 20.76
N ALA A 119 -1.67 -17.71 21.10
CA ALA A 119 -1.29 -17.36 22.48
C ALA A 119 -1.67 -15.91 22.81
N LEU A 120 -1.70 -15.05 21.79
CA LEU A 120 -1.81 -13.61 21.96
C LEU A 120 -3.20 -13.12 22.39
N SER A 121 -4.28 -13.77 21.95
CA SER A 121 -5.64 -13.38 22.39
C SER A 121 -5.81 -13.54 23.90
N LYS A 122 -5.20 -14.58 24.48
CA LYS A 122 -5.19 -14.80 25.95
C LYS A 122 -4.33 -13.78 26.69
N GLU A 123 -3.19 -13.40 26.13
CA GLU A 123 -2.33 -12.37 26.73
C GLU A 123 -2.97 -10.97 26.63
N PHE A 124 -3.75 -10.69 25.59
CA PHE A 124 -4.50 -9.43 25.48
C PHE A 124 -5.67 -9.35 26.44
N ASP A 125 -6.43 -10.44 26.61
CA ASP A 125 -7.50 -10.49 27.62
C ASP A 125 -6.93 -10.34 29.04
N SER A 126 -5.75 -10.93 29.31
CA SER A 126 -5.06 -10.79 30.60
C SER A 126 -4.57 -9.35 30.86
N VAL A 127 -4.09 -8.66 29.82
CA VAL A 127 -3.71 -7.23 29.90
C VAL A 127 -4.94 -6.35 30.08
N ARG A 128 -6.05 -6.62 29.38
CA ARG A 128 -7.32 -5.89 29.56
C ARG A 128 -7.86 -6.04 30.97
N GLU A 129 -7.85 -7.25 31.52
CA GLU A 129 -8.28 -7.52 32.90
C GLU A 129 -7.40 -6.81 33.92
N ARG A 130 -6.08 -6.75 33.67
CA ARG A 130 -5.14 -6.00 34.50
C ARG A 130 -5.36 -4.49 34.42
N LEU A 131 -5.69 -3.95 33.25
CA LEU A 131 -6.01 -2.52 33.08
C LEU A 131 -7.34 -2.15 33.75
N LEU A 132 -8.35 -3.02 33.69
CA LEU A 132 -9.60 -2.85 34.44
C LEU A 132 -9.36 -2.89 35.96
N HIS A 133 -8.47 -3.77 36.41
CA HIS A 133 -8.05 -3.85 37.81
C HIS A 133 -7.30 -2.58 38.27
N LEU A 134 -6.44 -2.02 37.42
CA LEU A 134 -5.74 -0.76 37.70
C LEU A 134 -6.68 0.46 37.71
N ARG A 135 -7.76 0.43 36.92
CA ARG A 135 -8.81 1.46 36.93
C ARG A 135 -9.61 1.48 38.23
N GLU A 136 -9.84 0.33 38.84
CA GLU A 136 -10.57 0.21 40.11
C GLU A 136 -9.69 0.52 41.33
N HIS A 137 -8.40 0.80 41.12
CA HIS A 137 -7.46 1.12 42.17
C HIS A 137 -7.59 2.60 42.61
N PRO A 138 -7.72 2.88 43.91
CA PRO A 138 -8.09 4.21 44.44
C PRO A 138 -7.09 5.34 44.12
N ASP A 139 -5.81 5.00 43.89
CA ASP A 139 -4.75 5.97 43.58
C ASP A 139 -4.53 6.22 42.07
N LEU A 140 -5.21 5.46 41.20
CA LEU A 140 -5.01 5.47 39.75
C LEU A 140 -6.27 5.92 38.97
N GLY A 141 -7.29 6.42 39.67
CA GLY A 141 -8.55 6.87 39.06
C GLY A 141 -8.42 8.01 38.04
N ASP A 142 -7.29 8.72 38.07
CA ASP A 142 -6.97 9.81 37.13
C ASP A 142 -6.26 9.34 35.86
N LEU A 143 -5.93 8.04 35.72
CA LEU A 143 -5.49 7.46 34.44
C LEU A 143 -6.71 7.39 33.50
N GLU A 144 -6.87 8.50 32.79
CA GLU A 144 -7.92 8.92 31.89
C GLU A 144 -8.46 7.86 30.90
N PRO A 145 -9.65 8.14 30.31
CA PRO A 145 -10.30 7.37 29.23
C PRO A 145 -9.38 6.85 28.12
N GLU A 146 -8.24 7.49 27.89
CA GLU A 146 -7.27 7.16 26.85
C GLU A 146 -6.70 5.74 26.98
N ILE A 147 -6.45 5.23 28.20
CA ILE A 147 -5.95 3.85 28.37
C ILE A 147 -7.02 2.81 28.04
N LEU A 148 -8.29 3.12 28.35
CA LEU A 148 -9.41 2.25 28.00
C LEU A 148 -9.69 2.25 26.49
N ASP A 149 -9.57 3.40 25.84
CA ASP A 149 -9.71 3.52 24.38
C ASP A 149 -8.59 2.78 23.65
N ILE A 150 -7.33 2.90 24.09
CA ILE A 150 -6.20 2.15 23.52
C ILE A 150 -6.41 0.64 23.71
N ALA A 151 -6.81 0.20 24.90
CA ALA A 151 -7.08 -1.23 25.15
C ALA A 151 -8.26 -1.75 24.32
N ALA A 152 -9.32 -0.96 24.15
CA ALA A 152 -10.47 -1.29 23.32
C ALA A 152 -10.10 -1.37 21.84
N GLN A 153 -9.29 -0.42 21.35
CA GLN A 153 -8.84 -0.36 19.96
C GLN A 153 -7.88 -1.53 19.64
N MET A 154 -6.95 -1.85 20.53
CA MET A 154 -6.06 -3.00 20.40
C MET A 154 -6.82 -4.34 20.44
N SER A 155 -7.85 -4.45 21.31
CA SER A 155 -8.71 -5.64 21.37
C SER A 155 -9.53 -5.83 20.10
N PHE A 156 -10.08 -4.74 19.56
CA PHE A 156 -10.83 -4.76 18.31
C PHE A 156 -9.95 -5.16 17.12
N GLN A 157 -8.77 -4.54 16.99
CA GLN A 157 -7.83 -4.82 15.90
C GLN A 157 -7.27 -6.24 15.97
N SER A 158 -6.98 -6.75 17.18
CA SER A 158 -6.52 -8.13 17.38
C SER A 158 -7.61 -9.14 17.03
N ARG A 159 -8.87 -8.86 17.38
CA ARG A 159 -10.01 -9.72 17.02
C ARG A 159 -10.24 -9.75 15.52
N ASP A 160 -10.16 -8.61 14.85
CA ASP A 160 -10.33 -8.51 13.39
C ASP A 160 -9.21 -9.28 12.67
N LEU A 161 -7.96 -9.14 13.11
CA LEU A 161 -6.83 -9.92 12.60
C LEU A 161 -6.98 -11.43 12.86
N ALA A 162 -7.40 -11.84 14.06
CA ALA A 162 -7.63 -13.24 14.37
C ALA A 162 -8.79 -13.84 13.55
N GLN A 163 -9.79 -13.03 13.22
CA GLN A 163 -10.91 -13.43 12.38
C GLN A 163 -10.50 -13.53 10.89
N ILE A 164 -9.67 -12.61 10.39
CA ILE A 164 -9.15 -12.65 9.02
C ILE A 164 -8.15 -13.80 8.84
N TYR A 165 -7.22 -13.96 9.78
CA TYR A 165 -6.15 -14.96 9.78
C TYR A 165 -6.42 -16.13 10.71
N SER A 166 -7.68 -16.56 10.80
CA SER A 166 -8.00 -17.76 11.57
C SER A 166 -7.29 -18.97 10.97
N LYS A 167 -6.84 -19.90 11.83
CA LYS A 167 -6.15 -21.12 11.39
C LYS A 167 -6.97 -21.88 10.35
N GLU A 168 -8.28 -21.96 10.57
CA GLU A 168 -9.21 -22.60 9.64
C GLU A 168 -9.21 -21.94 8.25
N LYS A 169 -9.18 -20.61 8.16
CA LYS A 169 -9.11 -19.88 6.88
C LYS A 169 -7.77 -20.11 6.19
N VAL A 170 -6.68 -20.11 6.94
CA VAL A 170 -5.34 -20.36 6.42
C VAL A 170 -5.21 -21.80 5.90
N ASP A 171 -5.64 -22.80 6.69
CA ASP A 171 -5.62 -24.21 6.30
C ASP A 171 -6.48 -24.45 5.05
N ARG A 172 -7.65 -23.81 4.97
CA ARG A 172 -8.51 -23.85 3.78
C ARG A 172 -7.86 -23.23 2.55
N ALA A 173 -7.12 -22.13 2.72
CA ALA A 173 -6.37 -21.51 1.62
C ALA A 173 -5.26 -22.43 1.11
N TYR A 174 -4.52 -23.10 2.00
CA TYR A 174 -3.53 -24.12 1.62
C TYR A 174 -4.15 -25.30 0.88
N GLN A 175 -5.28 -25.81 1.35
CA GLN A 175 -6.02 -26.87 0.65
C GLN A 175 -6.47 -26.43 -0.74
N PHE A 176 -6.97 -25.21 -0.89
CA PHE A 176 -7.38 -24.67 -2.19
C PHE A 176 -6.19 -24.56 -3.16
N LEU A 177 -5.05 -24.06 -2.69
CA LEU A 177 -3.84 -23.96 -3.52
C LEU A 177 -3.34 -25.34 -3.95
N THR A 178 -3.35 -26.31 -3.04
CA THR A 178 -2.97 -27.70 -3.33
C THR A 178 -3.89 -28.30 -4.38
N HIS A 179 -5.21 -28.16 -4.20
CA HIS A 179 -6.19 -28.65 -5.17
C HIS A 179 -6.03 -28.01 -6.55
N ARG A 180 -5.76 -26.69 -6.60
CA ARG A 180 -5.50 -25.99 -7.86
C ARG A 180 -4.22 -26.43 -8.54
N GLN A 181 -3.19 -26.78 -7.78
CA GLN A 181 -1.95 -27.33 -8.33
C GLN A 181 -2.21 -28.72 -8.94
N GLU A 182 -2.89 -29.61 -8.23
CA GLU A 182 -3.27 -30.93 -8.75
C GLU A 182 -4.14 -30.83 -10.02
N GLU A 183 -5.03 -29.84 -10.09
CA GLU A 183 -5.83 -29.60 -11.29
C GLU A 183 -5.03 -29.03 -12.46
N ALA A 184 -4.05 -28.17 -12.18
CA ALA A 184 -3.14 -27.67 -13.20
C ALA A 184 -2.30 -28.81 -13.79
N ASP A 185 -1.80 -29.72 -12.95
CA ASP A 185 -1.03 -30.89 -13.37
C ASP A 185 -1.88 -31.83 -14.25
N LYS A 186 -3.11 -32.14 -13.81
CA LYS A 186 -4.07 -32.93 -14.62
C LYS A 186 -4.38 -32.29 -15.97
N MET A 187 -4.44 -30.95 -16.01
CA MET A 187 -4.68 -30.22 -17.26
C MET A 187 -3.46 -30.28 -18.19
N ALA A 188 -2.24 -30.19 -17.63
CA ALA A 188 -1.00 -30.34 -18.37
C ALA A 188 -0.91 -31.74 -19.01
N ASP A 189 -1.24 -32.80 -18.26
CA ASP A 189 -1.26 -34.18 -18.77
C ASP A 189 -2.25 -34.33 -19.93
N ARG A 190 -3.46 -33.77 -19.80
CA ARG A 190 -4.47 -33.79 -20.88
C ARG A 190 -3.99 -33.04 -22.13
N LEU A 191 -3.33 -31.90 -21.96
CA LEU A 191 -2.77 -31.13 -23.07
C LEU A 191 -1.64 -31.90 -23.78
N ALA A 192 -0.79 -32.60 -23.02
CA ALA A 192 0.26 -33.44 -23.58
C ALA A 192 -0.34 -34.59 -24.41
N ALA A 193 -1.33 -35.30 -23.88
CA ALA A 193 -2.03 -36.36 -24.61
C ALA A 193 -2.72 -35.83 -25.88
N ALA A 194 -3.42 -34.70 -25.79
CA ALA A 194 -4.07 -34.08 -26.95
C ALA A 194 -3.07 -33.69 -28.05
N ARG A 195 -1.90 -33.14 -27.69
CA ARG A 195 -0.83 -32.82 -28.65
C ARG A 195 -0.30 -34.07 -29.34
N GLN A 196 -0.05 -35.13 -28.59
CA GLN A 196 0.40 -36.41 -29.16
C GLN A 196 -0.63 -36.95 -30.18
N THR A 197 -1.92 -36.89 -29.85
CA THR A 197 -2.98 -37.28 -30.79
C THR A 197 -3.01 -36.40 -32.04
N CYS A 198 -2.82 -35.08 -31.89
CA CYS A 198 -2.74 -34.18 -33.05
C CYS A 198 -1.53 -34.49 -33.95
N ASP A 199 -0.38 -34.81 -33.37
CA ASP A 199 0.82 -35.17 -34.12
C ASP A 199 0.64 -36.51 -34.86
N GLU A 200 -0.03 -37.48 -34.24
CA GLU A 200 -0.38 -38.76 -34.87
C GLU A 200 -1.37 -38.57 -36.03
N LEU A 201 -2.44 -37.78 -35.82
CA LEU A 201 -3.40 -37.45 -36.87
C LEU A 201 -2.73 -36.73 -38.05
N ARG A 202 -1.75 -35.86 -37.79
CA ARG A 202 -0.99 -35.20 -38.86
C ARG A 202 -0.20 -36.21 -39.68
N ARG A 203 0.47 -37.18 -39.04
CA ARG A 203 1.21 -38.24 -39.74
C ARG A 203 0.27 -39.10 -40.60
N TRP A 204 -0.88 -39.50 -40.06
CA TRP A 204 -1.86 -40.26 -40.83
C TRP A 204 -2.39 -39.48 -42.03
N LEU A 205 -2.59 -38.17 -41.90
CA LEU A 205 -2.97 -37.33 -43.04
C LEU A 205 -1.88 -37.33 -44.13
N GLU A 206 -0.62 -37.17 -43.75
CA GLU A 206 0.53 -37.22 -44.68
C GLU A 206 0.64 -38.59 -45.38
N ASP A 207 0.43 -39.68 -44.65
CA ASP A 207 0.43 -41.04 -45.20
C ASP A 207 -0.72 -41.26 -46.19
N VAL A 208 -1.95 -40.84 -45.83
CA VAL A 208 -3.12 -40.93 -46.72
C VAL A 208 -2.93 -40.08 -47.98
N GLU A 209 -2.41 -38.85 -47.86
CA GLU A 209 -2.10 -38.02 -49.03
C GLU A 209 -1.07 -38.68 -49.95
N ALA A 210 -0.07 -39.37 -49.39
CA ALA A 210 0.92 -40.10 -50.18
C ALA A 210 0.29 -41.30 -50.91
N GLU A 211 -0.58 -42.06 -50.24
CA GLU A 211 -1.33 -43.17 -50.83
C GLU A 211 -2.27 -42.68 -51.94
N GLU A 212 -3.00 -41.58 -51.73
CA GLU A 212 -3.88 -40.98 -52.74
C GLU A 212 -3.10 -40.55 -53.99
N ARG A 213 -1.90 -39.98 -53.83
CA ARG A 213 -1.02 -39.62 -54.96
C ARG A 213 -0.59 -40.84 -55.76
N ILE A 214 -0.25 -41.95 -55.09
CA ILE A 214 0.10 -43.21 -55.75
C ILE A 214 -1.10 -43.78 -56.49
N ALA A 215 -2.27 -43.81 -55.86
CA ALA A 215 -3.51 -44.29 -56.48
C ALA A 215 -3.87 -43.46 -57.73
N ALA A 216 -3.76 -42.12 -57.65
CA ALA A 216 -3.99 -41.24 -58.79
C ALA A 216 -3.04 -41.56 -59.97
N GLN A 217 -1.75 -41.76 -59.69
CA GLN A 217 -0.78 -42.16 -60.72
C GLN A 217 -1.10 -43.52 -61.34
N GLN A 218 -1.52 -44.50 -60.53
CA GLN A 218 -1.93 -45.81 -61.03
C GLN A 218 -3.15 -45.72 -61.94
N ILE A 219 -4.15 -44.90 -61.59
CA ILE A 219 -5.33 -44.65 -62.43
C ILE A 219 -4.90 -44.04 -63.76
N THR A 220 -4.10 -42.98 -63.76
CA THR A 220 -3.62 -42.34 -65.00
C THR A 220 -2.82 -43.31 -65.88
N ARG A 221 -2.02 -44.18 -65.27
CA ARG A 221 -1.29 -45.21 -66.01
C ARG A 221 -2.23 -46.25 -66.60
N LEU A 222 -3.22 -46.71 -65.83
CA LEU A 222 -4.22 -47.67 -66.30
C LEU A 222 -5.04 -47.10 -67.46
N GLU A 223 -5.40 -45.81 -67.40
CA GLU A 223 -6.06 -45.09 -68.50
C GLU A 223 -5.18 -45.04 -69.75
N SER A 224 -3.89 -44.75 -69.60
CA SER A 224 -2.92 -44.77 -70.71
C SER A 224 -2.78 -46.16 -71.32
N ASP A 225 -2.62 -47.20 -70.49
CA ASP A 225 -2.49 -48.58 -70.93
C ASP A 225 -3.78 -49.04 -71.66
N LEU A 226 -4.96 -48.64 -71.17
CA LEU A 226 -6.24 -48.91 -71.82
C LEU A 226 -6.34 -48.20 -73.19
N MET A 227 -5.90 -46.95 -73.27
CA MET A 227 -5.89 -46.16 -74.51
C MET A 227 -4.94 -46.74 -75.56
N GLU A 228 -3.83 -47.37 -75.14
CA GLU A 228 -2.93 -48.11 -76.04
C GLU A 228 -3.55 -49.41 -76.56
N LEU A 229 -4.28 -50.15 -75.71
CA LEU A 229 -4.87 -51.43 -76.07
C LEU A 229 -6.18 -51.31 -76.87
N LEU A 230 -6.97 -50.25 -76.67
CA LEU A 230 -8.25 -50.00 -77.35
C LEU A 230 -8.18 -50.11 -78.90
N PRO A 231 -7.21 -49.47 -79.58
CA PRO A 231 -7.06 -49.58 -81.03
C PRO A 231 -6.85 -51.02 -81.53
N SER A 232 -6.16 -51.87 -80.75
CA SER A 232 -5.86 -53.26 -81.14
C SER A 232 -7.10 -54.17 -81.18
N ILE A 233 -8.17 -53.78 -80.49
CA ILE A 233 -9.44 -54.52 -80.42
C ILE A 233 -10.46 -53.94 -81.44
N GLY A 234 -10.06 -52.95 -82.24
CA GLY A 234 -10.90 -52.31 -83.26
C GLY A 234 -11.84 -51.23 -82.72
N TYR A 235 -11.55 -50.70 -81.53
CA TYR A 235 -12.28 -49.58 -80.92
C TYR A 235 -11.37 -48.35 -80.91
N GLU A 236 -11.64 -47.35 -81.75
CA GLU A 236 -11.01 -46.04 -81.66
C GLU A 236 -11.87 -45.15 -80.74
N LEU A 237 -11.28 -44.66 -79.65
CA LEU A 237 -11.90 -43.64 -78.84
C LEU A 237 -11.74 -42.31 -79.60
N ASP A 238 -12.77 -41.92 -80.36
CA ASP A 238 -12.77 -40.66 -81.12
C ASP A 238 -12.55 -39.51 -80.14
N GLY A 239 -11.45 -38.79 -80.33
CA GLY A 239 -10.89 -37.87 -79.35
C GLY A 239 -11.75 -36.63 -79.19
N ASP A 240 -12.53 -36.56 -78.12
CA ASP A 240 -12.98 -35.30 -77.54
C ASP A 240 -13.17 -35.50 -76.03
N PRO A 241 -12.57 -34.67 -75.14
CA PRO A 241 -12.70 -34.82 -73.70
C PRO A 241 -14.06 -34.28 -73.24
N ASN A 242 -15.16 -34.89 -73.71
CA ASN A 242 -16.49 -34.54 -73.25
C ASN A 242 -16.89 -35.47 -72.12
N VAL A 243 -16.72 -34.94 -70.91
CA VAL A 243 -17.16 -35.45 -69.62
C VAL A 243 -18.55 -36.09 -69.76
N VAL A 244 -18.64 -37.41 -69.64
CA VAL A 244 -19.92 -38.10 -69.47
C VAL A 244 -20.46 -37.69 -68.10
N LYS A 245 -21.33 -36.68 -68.07
CA LYS A 245 -22.08 -36.29 -66.88
C LYS A 245 -22.99 -37.45 -66.51
N LEU A 246 -22.64 -38.19 -65.47
CA LEU A 246 -23.58 -39.05 -64.77
C LEU A 246 -24.71 -38.16 -64.26
N GLU A 247 -25.91 -38.34 -64.81
CA GLU A 247 -27.13 -37.72 -64.30
C GLU A 247 -27.24 -38.06 -62.81
N THR A 248 -27.18 -37.05 -61.95
CA THR A 248 -27.57 -37.18 -60.55
C THR A 248 -29.05 -37.52 -60.51
N MET A 249 -29.34 -38.81 -60.38
CA MET A 249 -30.68 -39.32 -60.15
C MET A 249 -31.21 -38.71 -58.86
N LYS A 250 -32.23 -37.88 -59.03
CA LYS A 250 -33.00 -37.21 -57.99
C LYS A 250 -33.76 -38.27 -57.19
N SER A 251 -33.28 -38.67 -56.00
CA SER A 251 -34.11 -39.38 -55.03
C SER A 251 -34.91 -38.36 -54.22
N SER A 252 -36.18 -38.26 -54.59
CA SER A 252 -37.25 -37.56 -53.89
C SER A 252 -37.35 -37.98 -52.42
N ASP A 253 -37.49 -36.98 -51.55
CA ASP A 253 -38.45 -36.89 -50.44
C ASP A 253 -38.84 -38.19 -49.70
N ASN A 254 -38.33 -38.38 -48.48
CA ASN A 254 -39.17 -38.80 -47.35
C ASN A 254 -38.43 -38.62 -46.01
N GLY A 255 -39.13 -38.09 -44.99
CA GLY A 255 -38.67 -38.20 -43.59
C GLY A 255 -38.68 -36.91 -42.78
N LYS A 256 -39.86 -36.31 -42.59
CA LYS A 256 -40.16 -35.60 -41.34
C LYS A 256 -40.02 -36.59 -40.17
N ASP A 257 -39.71 -36.04 -39.00
CA ASP A 257 -39.72 -36.68 -37.66
C ASP A 257 -38.40 -37.27 -37.15
N ALA A 258 -37.50 -36.42 -36.64
CA ALA A 258 -36.59 -36.78 -35.54
C ALA A 258 -35.86 -35.56 -34.93
N ASP A 259 -36.57 -34.52 -34.49
CA ASP A 259 -36.01 -33.56 -33.51
C ASP A 259 -36.87 -33.53 -32.25
N LYS A 260 -36.75 -34.60 -31.45
CA LYS A 260 -37.29 -34.64 -30.09
C LYS A 260 -36.54 -35.63 -29.22
N ASN A 261 -35.23 -35.45 -29.06
CA ASN A 261 -34.53 -36.01 -27.90
C ASN A 261 -33.19 -35.32 -27.64
N ARG A 262 -33.21 -34.13 -27.01
CA ARG A 262 -32.07 -33.63 -26.23
C ARG A 262 -32.21 -34.13 -24.79
N PRO A 263 -31.24 -34.87 -24.23
CA PRO A 263 -31.21 -35.07 -22.79
C PRO A 263 -30.91 -33.73 -22.11
N LYS A 264 -31.81 -33.30 -21.22
CA LYS A 264 -31.57 -32.19 -20.29
C LYS A 264 -30.35 -32.55 -19.43
N ARG A 265 -29.28 -31.77 -19.56
CA ARG A 265 -28.19 -31.76 -18.58
C ARG A 265 -28.77 -31.32 -17.24
N LEU A 266 -28.63 -32.18 -16.23
CA LEU A 266 -28.76 -31.82 -14.82
C LEU A 266 -27.51 -31.04 -14.41
N SER A 267 -27.71 -29.77 -14.08
CA SER A 267 -26.89 -28.96 -13.18
C SER A 267 -27.79 -27.88 -12.63
#